data_AF-A0A6L8UDU8-F1
#
_entry.id   AF-A0A6L8UDU8-F1
#
_cell.length_a   1.000
_cell.length_b   1.000
_cell.length_c   1.000
_cell.angle_alpha   90.00
_cell.angle_beta   90.00
_cell.angle_gamma   90.00
#
_symmetry.space_group_name_H-M   'P 1'
#
loop_
_entity.id
_entity.type
_entity.pdbx_description
1 polymer ?
#
loop_
_entity_poly.entity_id
_entity_poly.type
_entity_poly.pdbx_seq_one_letter_code
_entity_poly.pdbx_strand_id
1 'polypeptide(L)'
;MKPVMGINNAKHVIGEINGVRCTIIETSASGERALFLRQLLEFNNLEVVESVNPPSSEDEEPTYSIGVTDIVFNPVFAIYECLLKIPGGGYVTPGYWLQECTDCDNRYWLRKKDQ
;
A
#
# COMPACT_ATOMS: atom_id res chain seq x y z
N MET A 1 0.19 -11.42 -13.24
CA MET A 1 -0.02 -10.32 -12.28
C MET A 1 0.90 -10.59 -11.10
N LYS A 2 1.99 -9.82 -10.95
CA LYS A 2 2.90 -9.99 -9.79
C LYS A 2 2.10 -9.70 -8.51
N PRO A 3 2.36 -10.41 -7.40
CA PRO A 3 1.54 -10.24 -6.21
C PRO A 3 1.72 -8.81 -5.68
N VAL A 4 0.62 -8.05 -5.64
CA VAL A 4 0.49 -6.92 -4.71
C VAL A 4 0.92 -7.44 -3.35
N MET A 5 1.80 -6.73 -2.64
CA MET A 5 2.23 -7.16 -1.31
C MET A 5 0.99 -7.40 -0.45
N GLY A 6 0.79 -8.66 -0.12
CA GLY A 6 -0.50 -9.15 0.35
C GLY A 6 -0.78 -8.62 1.74
N ILE A 7 -1.92 -7.97 1.91
CA ILE A 7 -2.50 -7.64 3.23
C ILE A 7 -3.09 -8.89 3.93
N ASN A 8 -2.84 -10.08 3.39
CA ASN A 8 -3.36 -11.37 3.84
C ASN A 8 -2.49 -12.04 4.92
N ASN A 9 -1.28 -11.56 5.14
CA ASN A 9 -0.43 -11.95 6.26
C ASN A 9 0.17 -10.69 6.88
N ALA A 10 0.20 -10.60 8.21
CA ALA A 10 0.70 -9.43 8.93
C ALA A 10 2.24 -9.29 8.87
N LYS A 11 2.86 -9.73 7.78
CA LYS A 11 4.32 -9.70 7.62
C LYS A 11 4.79 -8.27 7.54
N HIS A 12 5.65 -7.91 8.48
CA HIS A 12 6.34 -6.64 8.49
C HIS A 12 7.71 -6.79 7.83
N VAL A 13 7.93 -6.05 6.74
CA VAL A 13 9.20 -6.09 6.00
C VAL A 13 9.90 -4.76 6.18
N ILE A 14 11.09 -4.79 6.79
CA ILE A 14 11.97 -3.64 6.90
C ILE A 14 13.07 -3.80 5.85
N GLY A 15 13.39 -2.73 5.14
CA GLY A 15 14.41 -2.69 4.11
C GLY A 15 15.05 -1.31 4.01
N GLU A 16 15.63 -1.04 2.86
CA GLU A 16 16.28 0.23 2.55
C GLU A 16 15.93 0.65 1.13
N ILE A 17 15.57 1.92 0.95
CA ILE A 17 15.29 2.54 -0.35
C ILE A 17 16.14 3.81 -0.43
N ASN A 18 17.01 3.91 -1.45
CA ASN A 18 17.93 5.04 -1.65
C ASN A 18 18.75 5.43 -0.40
N GLY A 19 19.24 4.46 0.39
CA GLY A 19 20.01 4.73 1.61
C GLY A 19 19.17 4.99 2.86
N VAL A 20 17.83 5.01 2.75
CA VAL A 20 16.91 5.27 3.86
C VAL A 20 16.28 3.97 4.34
N ARG A 21 16.52 3.62 5.60
CA ARG A 21 15.87 2.47 6.26
C ARG A 21 14.37 2.75 6.41
N CYS A 22 13.54 1.84 5.93
CA CYS A 22 12.09 2.04 5.87
C CYS A 22 11.33 0.72 6.03
N THR A 23 10.05 0.82 6.37
CA THR A 23 9.09 -0.27 6.15
C THR A 23 8.80 -0.36 4.65
N ILE A 24 8.98 -1.53 4.06
CA ILE A 24 8.64 -1.79 2.66
C ILE A 24 7.14 -2.01 2.55
N ILE A 25 6.47 -1.16 1.76
CA ILE A 25 5.05 -1.25 1.49
C ILE A 25 4.80 -2.17 0.30
N GLU A 26 5.47 -1.91 -0.82
CA GLU A 26 5.31 -2.70 -2.04
C GLU A 26 6.57 -2.58 -2.90
N THR A 27 6.96 -3.67 -3.56
CA THR A 27 8.04 -3.69 -4.54
C THR A 27 7.49 -4.11 -5.90
N SER A 28 8.13 -3.63 -6.97
CA SER A 28 7.67 -3.87 -8.35
C SER A 28 6.25 -3.35 -8.64
N ALA A 29 5.83 -2.26 -7.99
CA ALA A 29 4.55 -1.61 -8.25
C ALA A 29 4.53 -0.98 -9.64
N SER A 30 3.37 -0.92 -10.29
CA SER A 30 3.18 -0.08 -11.48
C SER A 30 3.21 1.40 -11.11
N GLY A 31 3.40 2.29 -12.08
CA GLY A 31 3.40 3.74 -11.83
C GLY A 31 2.10 4.25 -11.21
N GLU A 32 0.95 3.77 -11.69
CA GLU A 32 -0.36 4.13 -11.12
C GLU A 32 -0.52 3.63 -9.68
N ARG A 33 -0.05 2.41 -9.38
CA ARG A 33 -0.08 1.84 -8.04
C ARG A 33 0.82 2.59 -7.08
N ALA A 34 2.03 2.92 -7.52
CA ALA A 34 2.99 3.72 -6.77
C ALA A 34 2.43 5.10 -6.43
N LEU A 35 1.85 5.78 -7.43
CA LEU A 35 1.22 7.09 -7.25
C LEU A 35 0.07 7.03 -6.23
N PHE A 36 -0.81 6.03 -6.35
CA PHE A 36 -1.91 5.82 -5.40
C PHE A 36 -1.39 5.62 -3.97
N LEU A 37 -0.44 4.70 -3.78
CA LEU A 37 0.13 4.41 -2.46
C LEU A 37 0.80 5.63 -1.86
N ARG A 38 1.61 6.35 -2.65
CA ARG A 38 2.30 7.55 -2.20
C ARG A 38 1.30 8.60 -1.71
N GLN A 39 0.29 8.93 -2.52
CA GLN A 39 -0.73 9.92 -2.15
C GLN A 39 -1.52 9.51 -0.91
N LEU A 40 -1.90 8.23 -0.80
CA LEU A 40 -2.65 7.73 0.36
C LEU A 40 -1.83 7.78 1.65
N LEU A 41 -0.56 7.37 1.59
CA LEU A 41 0.32 7.32 2.76
C LEU A 41 0.74 8.72 3.20
N GLU A 42 1.09 9.62 2.27
CA GLU A 42 1.38 11.03 2.55
C GLU A 42 0.17 11.74 3.17
N PHE A 43 -1.05 11.48 2.66
CA PHE A 43 -2.29 12.01 3.24
C PHE A 43 -2.48 11.56 4.70
N ASN A 44 -2.01 10.36 5.04
CA ASN A 44 -2.02 9.82 6.40
C ASN A 44 -0.76 10.19 7.21
N ASN A 45 -0.07 11.27 6.83
CA ASN A 45 1.09 11.82 7.52
C ASN A 45 2.29 10.85 7.63
N LEU A 46 2.38 9.87 6.73
CA LEU A 46 3.55 9.02 6.62
C LEU A 46 4.54 9.64 5.63
N GLU A 47 5.81 9.65 6.01
CA GLU A 47 6.89 10.07 5.12
C GLU A 47 7.24 8.91 4.19
N VAL A 48 6.94 9.08 2.90
CA VAL A 48 7.12 8.07 1.86
C VAL A 48 8.51 8.19 1.23
N VAL A 49 9.15 7.04 1.03
CA VAL A 49 10.34 6.89 0.20
C VAL A 49 10.03 6.03 -1.02
N GLU A 50 10.55 6.44 -2.17
CA GLU A 50 10.27 5.79 -3.45
C GLU A 50 11.58 5.61 -4.24
N SER A 51 11.73 4.46 -4.90
CA SER A 51 12.74 4.26 -5.93
C SER A 51 12.13 3.71 -7.21
N VAL A 52 12.68 4.15 -8.33
CA VAL A 52 12.34 3.63 -9.66
C VAL A 52 13.29 2.49 -9.99
N ASN A 53 12.71 1.34 -10.33
CA ASN A 53 13.42 0.19 -10.87
C ASN A 53 13.32 0.26 -12.41
N PRO A 54 14.44 0.37 -13.13
CA PRO A 54 14.42 0.46 -14.59
C PRO A 54 13.81 -0.83 -15.19
N PRO A 55 13.18 -0.73 -16.36
CA PRO A 55 12.63 -1.90 -17.04
C PRO A 55 13.74 -2.86 -17.49
N SER A 56 13.41 -4.15 -17.61
CA SER A 56 14.39 -5.18 -17.98
C SER A 56 14.61 -5.27 -19.50
N SER A 57 13.74 -4.65 -20.28
CA SER A 57 13.77 -4.57 -21.74
C SER A 57 13.08 -3.28 -22.23
N GLU A 58 13.24 -2.95 -23.51
CA GLU A 58 12.63 -1.74 -24.11
C GLU A 58 11.10 -1.79 -24.18
N ASP A 59 10.50 -2.99 -24.13
CA ASP A 59 9.05 -3.20 -24.20
C ASP A 59 8.36 -3.20 -22.82
N GLU A 60 9.13 -3.08 -21.74
CA GLU A 60 8.62 -3.07 -20.38
C GLU A 60 8.59 -1.66 -19.78
N GLU A 61 7.57 -1.38 -18.99
CA GLU A 61 7.48 -0.15 -18.19
C GLU A 61 8.33 -0.26 -16.92
N PRO A 62 8.89 0.85 -16.40
CA PRO A 62 9.57 0.85 -15.11
C PRO A 62 8.61 0.44 -14.00
N THR A 63 9.18 -0.16 -12.96
CA THR A 63 8.43 -0.50 -11.75
C THR A 63 8.96 0.27 -10.56
N TYR A 64 8.21 0.32 -9.47
CA TYR A 64 8.51 1.19 -8.35
C TYR A 64 8.57 0.39 -7.05
N SER A 65 9.42 0.85 -6.14
CA SER A 65 9.47 0.35 -4.76
C SER A 65 9.03 1.48 -3.84
N ILE A 66 8.04 1.21 -3.00
CA ILE A 66 7.45 2.16 -2.06
C ILE A 66 7.74 1.69 -0.64
N GLY A 67 8.19 2.62 0.19
CA GLY A 67 8.38 2.43 1.62
C GLY A 67 7.93 3.65 2.41
N VAL A 68 7.85 3.50 3.74
CA VAL A 68 7.67 4.61 4.69
C VAL A 68 8.79 4.62 5.71
N THR A 69 9.26 5.80 6.10
CA THR A 69 10.39 5.94 7.06
C THR A 69 10.01 5.49 8.47
N ASP A 70 8.70 5.42 8.77
CA ASP A 70 8.20 4.78 9.99
C ASP A 70 8.47 3.28 9.96
N ILE A 71 9.54 2.87 10.64
CA ILE A 71 9.98 1.49 10.74
C ILE A 71 9.09 0.61 11.63
N VAL A 72 8.13 1.17 12.37
CA VAL A 72 7.16 0.39 13.17
C VAL A 72 5.79 0.30 12.49
N PHE A 73 5.56 1.09 11.44
CA PHE A 73 4.36 1.03 10.63
C PHE A 73 4.19 -0.38 10.01
N ASN A 74 2.99 -0.93 10.08
CA ASN A 74 2.62 -2.16 9.39
C ASN A 74 1.32 -1.89 8.60
N PRO A 75 1.32 -1.96 7.25
CA PRO A 75 0.16 -1.62 6.45
C PRO A 75 -1.03 -2.55 6.74
N VAL A 76 -0.78 -3.81 7.10
CA VAL A 76 -1.86 -4.77 7.43
C VAL A 76 -2.58 -4.32 8.69
N PHE A 77 -1.85 -4.05 9.79
CA PHE A 77 -2.48 -3.54 11.01
C PHE A 77 -3.13 -2.18 10.77
N ALA A 78 -2.47 -1.29 10.02
CA ALA A 78 -3.02 0.04 9.77
C ALA A 78 -4.37 0.00 9.01
N ILE A 79 -4.56 -0.98 8.13
CA ILE A 79 -5.84 -1.21 7.46
C ILE A 79 -6.83 -1.90 8.41
N TYR A 80 -6.45 -3.03 9.01
CA TYR A 80 -7.38 -3.86 9.77
C TYR A 80 -7.79 -3.28 11.12
N GLU A 81 -7.00 -2.38 11.69
CA GLU A 81 -7.29 -1.61 12.91
C GLU A 81 -7.84 -0.21 12.60
N CYS A 82 -8.16 0.08 11.33
CA CYS A 82 -8.73 1.37 10.91
C CYS A 82 -7.85 2.58 11.30
N LEU A 83 -6.55 2.49 11.08
CA LEU A 83 -5.60 3.58 11.36
C LEU A 83 -5.39 4.50 10.15
N LEU A 84 -5.63 4.02 8.94
CA LEU A 84 -5.56 4.83 7.72
C LEU A 84 -6.93 5.41 7.34
N LYS A 85 -6.93 6.66 6.90
CA LYS A 85 -8.07 7.44 6.40
C LYS A 85 -8.03 7.55 4.88
N ILE A 86 -9.21 7.63 4.27
CA ILE A 86 -9.38 8.00 2.87
C ILE A 86 -9.68 9.51 2.74
N PRO A 87 -9.27 10.16 1.64
CA PRO A 87 -9.74 11.48 1.30
C PRO A 87 -11.28 11.49 1.23
N GLY A 88 -11.92 12.45 1.90
CA GLY A 88 -13.39 12.50 2.01
C GLY A 88 -13.96 11.86 3.29
N GLY A 89 -13.12 11.21 4.10
CA GLY A 89 -13.50 10.66 5.41
C GLY A 89 -13.81 9.17 5.37
N GLY A 90 -13.85 8.53 6.54
CA GLY A 90 -13.89 7.06 6.65
C GLY A 90 -12.49 6.45 6.77
N TYR A 91 -12.40 5.13 6.62
CA TYR A 91 -11.17 4.36 6.80
C TYR A 91 -10.83 3.58 5.54
N VAL A 92 -9.54 3.38 5.32
CA VAL A 92 -9.06 2.48 4.26
C VAL A 92 -9.55 1.06 4.55
N THR A 93 -10.21 0.45 3.58
CA THR A 93 -10.61 -0.96 3.62
C THR A 93 -9.64 -1.81 2.80
N PRO A 94 -9.64 -3.15 2.96
CA PRO A 94 -8.90 -4.04 2.08
C PRO A 94 -9.18 -3.80 0.58
N GLY A 95 -10.45 -3.67 0.19
CA GLY A 95 -10.84 -3.43 -1.21
C GLY A 95 -10.35 -2.07 -1.73
N TYR A 96 -10.38 -1.03 -0.90
CA TYR A 96 -9.83 0.28 -1.27
C TYR A 96 -8.31 0.22 -1.44
N TRP A 97 -7.61 -0.42 -0.48
CA TRP A 97 -6.16 -0.61 -0.56
C TRP A 97 -5.74 -1.38 -1.80
N LEU A 98 -6.52 -2.38 -2.22
CA LEU A 98 -6.27 -3.16 -3.43
C LEU A 98 -6.80 -2.49 -4.72
N GLN A 99 -7.38 -1.28 -4.61
CA GLN A 99 -8.00 -0.53 -5.71
C GLN A 99 -9.12 -1.31 -6.42
N GLU A 100 -9.80 -2.21 -5.70
CA GLU A 100 -10.97 -2.96 -6.18
C GLU A 100 -12.27 -2.14 -6.11
N CYS A 101 -12.29 -1.10 -5.27
CA CYS A 101 -13.39 -0.15 -5.15
C CYS A 101 -12.91 1.23 -4.67
N THR A 102 -13.65 2.28 -5.02
CA THR A 102 -13.42 3.66 -4.57
C THR A 102 -14.30 4.06 -3.38
N ASP A 103 -15.48 3.43 -3.27
CA ASP A 103 -16.41 3.55 -2.15
C ASP A 103 -16.77 2.13 -1.70
N CYS A 104 -16.06 1.66 -0.67
CA CYS A 104 -16.16 0.30 -0.18
C CYS A 104 -16.93 0.29 1.14
N ASP A 105 -17.84 -0.68 1.31
CA ASP A 105 -18.49 -0.89 2.60
C ASP A 105 -17.43 -1.09 3.68
N ASN A 106 -17.37 -0.15 4.62
CA ASN A 106 -16.37 -0.18 5.68
C ASN A 106 -16.54 -1.38 6.60
N ARG A 107 -17.70 -2.06 6.59
CA ARG A 107 -18.00 -3.24 7.42
C ARG A 107 -17.41 -4.53 6.85
N TYR A 108 -16.18 -4.51 6.34
CA TYR A 108 -15.53 -5.71 5.79
C TYR A 108 -15.35 -6.83 6.83
N TRP A 109 -15.35 -6.49 8.13
CA TRP A 109 -15.28 -7.45 9.24
C TRP A 109 -16.63 -8.10 9.57
N LEU A 110 -17.75 -7.58 9.06
CA LEU A 110 -19.04 -8.25 9.22
C LEU A 110 -19.09 -9.42 8.26
N ARG A 111 -19.16 -10.64 8.80
CA ARG A 111 -19.54 -11.81 8.01
C ARG A 111 -20.93 -11.55 7.45
N LYS A 112 -21.02 -11.26 6.14
CA LYS A 112 -22.31 -11.24 5.44
C LYS A 112 -22.91 -12.63 5.61
N LYS A 113 -24.06 -12.71 6.30
CA LYS A 113 -24.85 -13.94 6.28
C LYS A 113 -25.30 -14.11 4.83
N ASP A 114 -24.81 -15.17 4.22
CA ASP A 114 -25.15 -15.76 2.92
C ASP A 114 -26.16 -14.95 2.09
N GLN A 115 -25.68 -14.43 0.95
CA GLN A 115 -26.51 -13.89 -0.13
C GLN A 115 -27.16 -15.03 -0.91
#